data_AF-A0A430BRE0-F1
#
_entry.id   AF-A0A430BRE0-F1
#
_cell.length_a   1.000
_cell.length_b   1.000
_cell.length_c   1.000
_cell.angle_alpha   90.00
_cell.angle_beta   90.00
_cell.angle_gamma   90.00
#
_symmetry.space_group_name_H-M   'P 1'
#
loop_
_entity.id
_entity.type
_entity.pdbx_description
1 polymer ?
#
loop_
_entity_poly.entity_id
_entity_poly.type
_entity_poly.pdbx_seq_one_letter_code
_entity_poly.pdbx_strand_id
1 'polypeptide(L)'
;MIGTLERAAAPRRSAGAQTPPTIPALPLEPGKLYLRLYHGRATPNEQMEDWGSDGPVIGPLASIHVTYMSHLKFAAAPEVMEHYFPEVMAQWQASGVSNGHGPLCDWQFNVIDDLIEYGGILYGDWSTLLADDHAAR
;
A
#
# COMPACT_ATOMS: atom_id res chain seq x y z
N MET A 1 -13.22 2.19 -27.95
CA MET A 1 -14.17 2.22 -26.82
C MET A 1 -13.44 1.71 -25.61
N ILE A 2 -13.14 2.59 -24.66
CA ILE A 2 -12.46 2.23 -23.41
C ILE A 2 -13.58 2.11 -22.39
N GLY A 3 -13.89 0.88 -21.98
CA GLY A 3 -14.94 0.62 -21.00
C GLY A 3 -14.49 1.14 -19.64
N THR A 4 -15.22 2.11 -19.10
CA THR A 4 -15.15 2.47 -17.68
C THR A 4 -15.62 1.26 -16.88
N LEU A 5 -14.70 0.52 -16.27
CA LEU A 5 -15.05 -0.44 -15.23
C LEU A 5 -15.57 0.37 -14.05
N GLU A 6 -16.88 0.29 -13.79
CA GLU A 6 -17.50 0.89 -12.62
C GLU A 6 -16.81 0.35 -11.36
N ARG A 7 -16.34 1.28 -10.52
CA ARG A 7 -15.71 1.01 -9.24
C ARG A 7 -16.79 0.45 -8.31
N ALA A 8 -16.64 -0.79 -7.85
CA ALA A 8 -17.47 -1.33 -6.80
C ALA A 8 -17.41 -0.38 -5.59
N ALA A 9 -18.58 0.03 -5.08
CA ALA A 9 -18.66 0.88 -3.90
C ALA A 9 -18.07 0.13 -2.70
N ALA A 10 -17.08 0.75 -2.04
CA ALA A 10 -16.50 0.20 -0.83
C ALA A 10 -17.57 0.07 0.27
N PRO A 11 -17.61 -1.06 1.01
CA PRO A 11 -18.56 -1.25 2.10
C PRO A 11 -18.35 -0.17 3.18
N ARG A 12 -19.45 0.43 3.66
CA ARG A 12 -19.43 1.36 4.81
C ARG A 12 -18.90 0.63 6.04
N ARG A 13 -17.83 1.13 6.67
CA ARG A 13 -17.21 0.52 7.87
C ARG A 13 -17.40 1.37 9.13
N SER A 14 -17.47 0.65 10.25
CA SER A 14 -17.78 1.06 11.61
C SER A 14 -16.63 1.80 12.31
N ALA A 15 -17.00 2.76 13.17
CA ALA A 15 -16.14 3.72 13.87
C ALA A 15 -15.40 3.14 15.10
N GLY A 16 -14.55 2.13 14.90
CA GLY A 16 -13.60 1.68 15.91
C GLY A 16 -12.17 2.00 15.47
N ALA A 17 -11.31 2.38 16.42
CA ALA A 17 -9.86 2.49 16.19
C ALA A 17 -9.35 1.14 15.69
N GLN A 18 -9.03 1.06 14.40
CA GLN A 18 -8.46 -0.14 13.82
C GLN A 18 -6.97 -0.15 14.15
N THR A 19 -6.48 -1.24 14.74
CA THR A 19 -5.05 -1.46 14.87
C THR A 19 -4.47 -1.77 13.49
N PRO A 20 -3.33 -1.19 13.10
CA PRO A 20 -2.68 -1.53 11.83
C PRO A 20 -2.52 -3.05 11.69
N PRO A 21 -2.63 -3.59 10.45
CA PRO A 21 -2.30 -4.99 10.21
C PRO A 21 -0.88 -5.24 10.71
N THR A 22 -0.72 -6.20 11.63
CA THR A 22 0.60 -6.65 12.04
C THR A 22 1.14 -7.58 10.97
N ILE A 23 1.74 -7.00 9.94
CA ILE A 23 2.46 -7.74 8.90
C ILE A 23 3.91 -7.83 9.35
N PRO A 24 4.48 -9.05 9.43
CA PRO A 24 5.90 -9.20 9.74
C PRO A 24 6.74 -8.37 8.77
N ALA A 25 7.59 -7.50 9.32
CA ALA A 25 8.52 -6.74 8.52
C ALA A 25 9.53 -7.72 7.87
N LEU A 26 9.69 -7.61 6.55
CA LEU A 26 10.77 -8.31 5.85
C LEU A 26 12.08 -7.54 6.06
N PRO A 27 13.23 -8.22 6.19
CA PRO A 27 14.53 -7.56 6.20
C PRO A 27 14.70 -6.68 4.96
N LEU A 28 15.25 -5.48 5.16
CA LEU A 28 15.56 -4.60 4.05
C LEU A 28 16.82 -5.10 3.32
N GLU A 29 16.72 -5.21 2.01
CA GLU A 29 17.79 -5.60 1.11
C GLU A 29 18.53 -4.35 0.61
N PRO A 30 19.85 -4.25 0.84
CA PRO A 30 20.64 -3.11 0.38
C PRO A 30 20.49 -2.84 -1.12
N GLY A 31 20.39 -1.55 -1.48
CA GLY A 31 20.20 -1.08 -2.85
C GLY A 31 18.79 -1.28 -3.41
N LYS A 32 17.81 -1.68 -2.60
CA LYS A 32 16.41 -1.81 -3.01
C LYS A 32 15.55 -0.63 -2.55
N LEU A 33 14.53 -0.32 -3.35
CA LEU A 33 13.56 0.74 -3.11
C LEU A 33 12.40 0.22 -2.26
N TYR A 34 11.97 0.99 -1.26
CA TYR A 34 10.81 0.69 -0.42
C TYR A 34 9.93 1.93 -0.24
N LEU A 35 8.68 1.71 0.13
CA LEU A 35 7.70 2.71 0.52
C LEU A 35 7.37 2.56 2.00
N ARG A 36 7.50 3.62 2.80
CA ARG A 36 7.03 3.64 4.19
C ARG A 36 5.79 4.52 4.31
N LEU A 37 4.81 4.06 5.07
CA LEU A 37 3.59 4.78 5.39
C LEU A 37 3.61 5.31 6.83
N TYR A 38 3.07 6.50 7.05
CA TYR A 38 3.07 7.20 8.34
C TYR A 38 1.72 7.82 8.67
N HIS A 39 1.54 8.17 9.94
CA HIS A 39 0.39 8.93 10.42
C HIS A 39 -0.95 8.24 10.14
N GLY A 40 -1.01 6.95 10.50
CA GLY A 40 -2.20 6.12 10.39
C GLY A 40 -3.30 6.56 11.33
N ARG A 41 -4.53 6.59 10.80
CA ARG A 41 -5.78 6.93 11.49
C ARG A 41 -6.94 6.04 11.02
N ALA A 42 -7.97 5.90 11.84
CA ALA A 42 -9.14 5.05 11.57
C ALA A 42 -10.19 5.75 10.69
N THR A 43 -10.29 7.09 10.76
CA THR A 43 -11.21 7.86 9.90
C THR A 43 -10.55 9.11 9.34
N PRO A 44 -10.96 9.61 8.16
CA PRO A 44 -10.28 10.76 7.54
C PRO A 44 -10.22 12.01 8.42
N ASN A 45 -11.30 12.26 9.18
CA ASN A 45 -11.44 13.45 10.03
C ASN A 45 -11.05 13.22 11.49
N GLU A 46 -10.44 12.07 11.81
CA GLU A 46 -9.99 11.77 13.16
C GLU A 46 -9.00 12.83 13.64
N GLN A 47 -9.33 13.47 14.77
CA GLN A 47 -8.40 14.35 15.47
C GLN A 47 -7.47 13.46 16.30
N MET A 48 -6.19 13.51 15.98
CA MET A 48 -5.18 12.69 16.62
C MET A 48 -4.43 13.57 17.63
N GLU A 49 -4.35 13.10 18.87
CA GLU A 49 -3.60 13.81 19.92
C GLU A 49 -2.08 13.78 19.64
N ASP A 50 -1.61 12.74 18.92
CA ASP A 50 -0.22 12.53 18.49
C ASP A 50 -0.13 12.40 16.95
N TRP A 51 1.03 11.98 16.44
CA TRP A 51 1.29 11.72 15.02
C TRP A 51 0.66 10.42 14.46
N GLY A 52 -0.06 9.64 15.27
CA GLY A 52 -0.70 8.39 14.83
C GLY A 52 0.18 7.17 14.81
N SER A 53 -0.32 6.12 14.14
CA SER A 53 0.41 4.86 14.02
C SER A 53 1.38 4.85 12.84
N ASP A 54 2.55 4.25 13.03
CA ASP A 54 3.42 3.84 11.93
C ASP A 54 2.72 2.78 11.06
N GLY A 55 2.93 2.87 9.75
CA GLY A 55 2.50 1.85 8.79
C GLY A 55 3.63 0.91 8.40
N PRO A 56 3.36 -0.02 7.46
CA PRO A 56 4.38 -0.93 6.96
C PRO A 56 5.46 -0.21 6.13
N VAL A 57 6.58 -0.90 5.98
CA VAL A 57 7.57 -0.64 4.93
C VAL A 57 7.37 -1.67 3.83
N ILE A 58 6.83 -1.24 2.68
CA ILE A 58 6.43 -2.10 1.57
C ILE A 58 7.54 -2.13 0.52
N GLY A 59 7.96 -3.33 0.13
CA GLY A 59 8.93 -3.54 -0.93
C GLY A 59 9.68 -4.87 -0.78
N PRO A 60 10.70 -5.13 -1.61
CA PRO A 60 11.24 -4.23 -2.64
C PRO A 60 10.25 -3.79 -3.73
N LEU A 61 10.32 -2.52 -4.13
CA LEU A 61 9.58 -1.97 -5.28
C LEU A 61 10.50 -1.90 -6.50
N ALA A 62 9.98 -2.25 -7.66
CA ALA A 62 10.63 -2.03 -8.95
C ALA A 62 10.44 -0.59 -9.43
N SER A 63 9.31 0.04 -9.09
CA SER A 63 9.03 1.44 -9.41
C SER A 63 7.97 2.02 -8.47
N ILE A 64 7.93 3.35 -8.41
CA ILE A 64 6.84 4.11 -7.78
C ILE A 64 6.50 5.29 -8.68
N HIS A 65 5.21 5.58 -8.84
CA HIS A 65 4.69 6.61 -9.73
C HIS A 65 3.61 7.39 -9.00
N VAL A 66 3.76 8.72 -8.98
CA VAL A 66 2.71 9.64 -8.52
C VAL A 66 2.17 10.44 -9.69
N THR A 67 0.85 10.45 -9.88
CA THR A 67 0.18 11.30 -10.87
C THR A 67 -0.75 12.27 -10.16
N TYR A 68 -0.65 13.56 -10.51
CA TYR A 68 -1.49 14.66 -9.97
C TYR A 68 -1.52 14.75 -8.44
N MET A 69 -0.50 14.22 -7.75
CA MET A 69 -0.41 14.13 -6.30
C MET A 69 -1.56 13.37 -5.62
N SER A 70 -2.39 12.66 -6.38
CA SER A 70 -3.58 11.97 -5.86
C SER A 70 -3.62 10.49 -6.21
N HIS A 71 -2.82 10.04 -7.18
CA HIS A 71 -2.71 8.63 -7.54
C HIS A 71 -1.30 8.11 -7.24
N LEU A 72 -1.19 7.21 -6.26
CA LEU A 72 0.05 6.51 -5.93
C LEU A 72 0.02 5.08 -6.47
N LYS A 73 0.97 4.77 -7.37
CA LYS A 73 1.11 3.46 -8.01
C LYS A 73 2.52 2.93 -7.81
N PHE A 74 2.68 1.61 -7.86
CA PHE A 74 3.99 0.97 -7.83
C PHE A 74 3.96 -0.32 -8.64
N ALA A 75 5.14 -0.81 -8.98
CA ALA A 75 5.34 -2.18 -9.47
C ALA A 75 6.23 -2.95 -8.49
N ALA A 76 5.90 -4.20 -8.20
CA ALA A 76 6.69 -5.08 -7.34
C ALA A 76 6.67 -6.52 -7.85
N ALA A 77 7.60 -7.35 -7.35
CA ALA A 77 7.60 -8.78 -7.66
C ALA A 77 6.37 -9.48 -7.04
N PRO A 78 5.89 -10.60 -7.62
CA PRO A 78 4.74 -11.33 -7.10
C PRO A 78 4.86 -11.67 -5.62
N GLU A 79 6.04 -12.05 -5.13
CA GLU A 79 6.26 -12.43 -3.72
C GLU A 79 6.05 -11.26 -2.76
N VAL A 80 6.40 -10.03 -3.20
CA VAL A 80 6.14 -8.81 -2.44
C VAL A 80 4.65 -8.52 -2.41
N MET A 81 3.96 -8.68 -3.53
CA MET A 81 2.52 -8.50 -3.59
C MET A 81 1.77 -9.55 -2.77
N GLU A 82 2.22 -10.80 -2.77
CA GLU A 82 1.63 -11.87 -1.95
C GLU A 82 1.79 -11.59 -0.45
N HIS A 83 2.93 -11.03 -0.03
CA HIS A 83 3.17 -10.69 1.37
C HIS A 83 2.33 -9.49 1.85
N TYR A 84 2.30 -8.41 1.08
CA TYR A 84 1.67 -7.15 1.50
C TYR A 84 0.22 -6.98 1.03
N PHE A 85 -0.20 -7.69 -0.02
CA PHE A 85 -1.53 -7.60 -0.65
C PHE A 85 -2.09 -8.98 -1.06
N PRO A 86 -2.12 -9.98 -0.16
CA PRO A 86 -2.50 -11.36 -0.50
C PRO A 86 -3.90 -11.49 -1.10
N GLU A 87 -4.86 -10.69 -0.63
CA GLU A 87 -6.24 -10.70 -1.14
C GLU A 87 -6.32 -10.20 -2.59
N VAL A 88 -5.52 -9.17 -2.93
CA VAL A 88 -5.43 -8.63 -4.29
C VAL A 88 -4.84 -9.68 -5.23
N MET A 89 -3.75 -10.33 -4.81
CA MET A 89 -3.12 -11.41 -5.59
C MET A 89 -4.06 -12.58 -5.81
N ALA A 90 -4.73 -13.06 -4.76
CA ALA A 90 -5.70 -14.14 -4.86
C ALA A 90 -6.84 -13.81 -5.84
N GLN A 91 -7.36 -12.57 -5.78
CA GLN A 91 -8.39 -12.12 -6.71
C GLN A 91 -7.87 -12.09 -8.16
N TRP A 92 -6.66 -11.57 -8.39
CA TRP A 92 -6.08 -11.51 -9.73
C TRP A 92 -5.83 -12.88 -10.34
N GLN A 93 -5.29 -13.81 -9.56
CA GLN A 93 -5.06 -15.19 -9.97
C GLN A 93 -6.39 -15.88 -10.30
N ALA A 94 -7.40 -15.76 -9.43
CA ALA A 94 -8.74 -16.31 -9.67
C ALA A 94 -9.41 -15.72 -10.92
N SER A 95 -9.14 -14.45 -11.23
CA SER A 95 -9.71 -13.76 -12.39
C SER A 95 -8.92 -13.99 -13.68
N GLY A 96 -7.76 -14.65 -13.63
CA GLY A 96 -6.92 -14.92 -14.80
C GLY A 96 -6.28 -13.66 -15.43
N VAL A 97 -6.14 -12.56 -14.68
CA VAL A 97 -5.55 -11.33 -15.22
C VAL A 97 -4.04 -11.45 -15.40
N SER A 98 -3.48 -10.81 -16.42
CA SER A 98 -2.03 -10.84 -16.71
C SER A 98 -1.19 -10.34 -15.53
N ASN A 99 -1.70 -9.38 -14.78
CA ASN A 99 -1.01 -8.78 -13.64
C ASN A 99 -0.77 -9.77 -12.48
N GLY A 100 -1.54 -10.87 -12.41
CA GLY A 100 -1.33 -11.93 -11.42
C GLY A 100 -0.31 -13.01 -11.85
N HIS A 101 0.22 -12.93 -13.08
CA HIS A 101 1.09 -13.94 -13.67
C HIS A 101 2.39 -13.36 -14.28
N GLY A 102 2.53 -12.02 -14.28
CA GLY A 102 3.69 -11.33 -14.82
C GLY A 102 4.90 -11.37 -13.87
N PRO A 103 6.10 -11.03 -14.37
CA PRO A 103 7.32 -10.94 -13.54
C PRO A 103 7.28 -9.74 -12.58
N LEU A 104 6.40 -8.78 -12.84
CA LEU A 104 6.07 -7.67 -11.97
C LEU A 104 4.55 -7.50 -11.98
N CYS A 105 4.03 -7.04 -10.86
CA CYS A 105 2.63 -6.72 -10.64
C CYS A 105 2.50 -5.20 -10.43
N ASP A 106 1.69 -4.54 -11.26
CA ASP A 106 1.37 -3.12 -11.11
C ASP A 106 0.17 -2.94 -10.16
N TRP A 107 0.31 -2.11 -9.13
CA TRP A 107 -0.78 -1.82 -8.20
C TRP A 107 -0.95 -0.32 -7.94
N GLN A 108 -2.16 0.05 -7.55
CA GLN A 108 -2.52 1.41 -7.13
C GLN A 108 -3.14 1.36 -5.74
N PHE A 109 -2.68 2.23 -4.85
CA PHE A 109 -3.34 2.42 -3.56
C PHE A 109 -4.68 3.12 -3.73
N ASN A 110 -5.63 2.75 -2.87
CA ASN A 110 -6.82 3.56 -2.64
C ASN A 110 -6.38 4.84 -1.91
N VAL A 111 -6.78 5.99 -2.44
CA VAL A 111 -6.57 7.30 -1.80
C VAL A 111 -7.94 7.89 -1.47
N ILE A 112 -8.16 8.23 -0.20
CA ILE A 112 -9.43 8.69 0.36
C ILE A 112 -9.14 9.97 1.15
N ASP A 113 -9.72 11.10 0.73
CA ASP A 113 -9.49 12.43 1.34
C ASP A 113 -7.99 12.73 1.55
N ASP A 114 -7.19 12.50 0.50
CA ASP A 114 -5.73 12.65 0.47
C ASP A 114 -4.94 11.64 1.33
N LEU A 115 -5.60 10.63 1.90
CA LEU A 115 -4.98 9.60 2.73
C LEU A 115 -4.83 8.27 1.97
N ILE A 116 -3.70 7.60 2.12
CA ILE A 116 -3.47 6.26 1.56
C ILE A 116 -4.14 5.22 2.44
N GLU A 117 -5.03 4.42 1.88
CA GLU A 117 -5.63 3.29 2.60
C GLU A 117 -4.76 2.04 2.48
N TYR A 118 -4.45 1.44 3.63
CA TYR A 118 -3.79 0.15 3.70
C TYR A 118 -4.26 -0.64 4.92
N GLY A 119 -4.84 -1.81 4.66
CA GLY A 119 -5.28 -2.72 5.71
C GLY A 119 -6.35 -2.13 6.64
N GLY A 120 -7.19 -1.24 6.11
CA GLY A 120 -8.22 -0.53 6.87
C GLY A 120 -7.75 0.71 7.61
N ILE A 121 -6.47 1.09 7.52
CA ILE A 121 -5.92 2.31 8.11
C ILE A 121 -5.66 3.35 7.02
N LEU A 122 -5.91 4.62 7.35
CA LEU A 122 -5.68 5.76 6.48
C LEU A 122 -4.39 6.48 6.89
N TYR A 123 -3.39 6.49 6.01
CA TYR A 123 -2.07 7.07 6.26
C TYR A 123 -1.97 8.45 5.64
N GLY A 124 -1.52 9.42 6.43
CA GLY A 124 -1.40 10.82 6.01
C GLY A 124 -0.17 11.09 5.17
N ASP A 125 0.95 10.45 5.51
CA ASP A 125 2.23 10.69 4.86
C ASP A 125 2.86 9.38 4.39
N TRP A 126 3.78 9.52 3.45
CA TRP A 126 4.56 8.42 2.92
C TRP A 126 5.94 8.91 2.47
N SER A 127 6.91 8.00 2.41
CA SER A 127 8.23 8.29 1.87
C SER A 127 8.77 7.09 1.13
N THR A 128 9.60 7.35 0.12
CA THR A 128 10.46 6.33 -0.47
C THR A 128 11.78 6.28 0.26
N LEU A 129 12.31 5.08 0.44
CA LEU A 129 13.63 4.87 1.01
C LEU A 129 14.40 3.88 0.15
N LEU A 130 15.67 4.20 -0.11
CA LEU A 130 16.64 3.23 -0.58
C LEU A 130 17.22 2.58 0.67
N ALA A 131 17.12 1.25 0.75
CA ALA A 131 17.78 0.56 1.85
C ALA A 131 19.29 0.63 1.64
N ASP A 132 19.99 1.27 2.58
CA ASP A 132 21.44 1.27 2.63
C ASP A 132 21.92 0.10 3.50
N ASP A 133 23.16 -0.37 3.28
CA ASP A 133 23.84 -1.33 4.18
C ASP A 133 23.86 -0.86 5.66
N HIS A 134 23.61 0.43 5.90
CA HIS A 134 23.61 1.07 7.22
C HIS A 134 22.22 1.24 7.86
N ALA A 135 21.12 0.98 7.14
CA ALA A 135 19.75 1.18 7.65
C ALA A 135 19.24 0.03 8.55
N ALA A 136 20.05 -1.02 8.75
CA ALA A 136 19.77 -2.15 9.62
C ALA A 136 20.40 -2.01 11.03
N ARG A 137 20.56 -0.79 11.55
CA ARG A 137 21.08 -0.53 12.90
C ARG A 137 20.07 0.18 13.79
#